data_AF-H6C0P3-F1
#
_entry.id   AF-H6C0P3-F1
#
_cell.length_a   1.000
_cell.length_b   1.000
_cell.length_c   1.000
_cell.angle_alpha   90.00
_cell.angle_beta   90.00
_cell.angle_gamma   90.00
#
_symmetry.space_group_name_H-M   'P 1'
#
loop_
_entity.id
_entity.type
_entity.pdbx_description
1 polymer ?
#
loop_
_entity_poly.entity_id
_entity_poly.type
_entity_poly.pdbx_seq_one_letter_code
_entity_poly.pdbx_strand_id
1 'polypeptide(L)'
;MDPPEPASFPPSAGRGVEDGDWFNLSETELEVLLEDGIVQHSSSTASVPGKRLRKVSAALLGPPQSTTGSLSSSSSGSSTASVRALEFSTSDALLHRSVSFDMPTTLVSTETLEWIGFTTATAAEICHRYQTRPDPRINPDSLMDYVEGHIVQLQLPAFRNMPPAQALERVGIQKSVQDALLDPDFTALLYTQDLHYWLRDTLTTNYATLIRLQDRLKNHAVRSVAWKKEKRAAGLQQHQSQITASASSSTPGTHELVPEVTANPTLHMTPEDHNLPTNQVELLLSSDQEPDPIIPPGFTALYKGKAACDMPDGPSWIQEDGTFAMAALWTLPGGDFNSESVAHYWTPEKETAEQSRSWAARRSPYSETWLIRILVSDSFVHSLKKATLWYSPDWKQYVWHCQSHRRPPPKFDSGAAGVDVIQGHICTGNTAPINTIPEHAQITEENVLQVPVGNKKNKKKQQKATQWAFVHWDAIKRLEEEIDALGGRRIHIDITASTKACHSWQQSL
;
A
#
# COMPACT_ATOMS: atom_id res chain seq x y z
N MET A 1 32.39 -18.00 -6.03
CA MET A 1 31.10 -17.41 -6.45
C MET A 1 31.22 -15.96 -6.12
N ASP A 2 31.37 -15.11 -7.14
CA ASP A 2 31.39 -13.67 -6.93
C ASP A 2 30.05 -13.25 -6.31
N PRO A 3 30.04 -12.35 -5.31
CA PRO A 3 28.80 -11.79 -4.80
C PRO A 3 28.08 -11.12 -5.99
N PRO A 4 26.76 -11.29 -6.11
CA PRO A 4 26.01 -10.59 -7.14
C PRO A 4 26.31 -9.10 -7.01
N GLU A 5 26.59 -8.46 -8.14
CA GLU A 5 26.74 -7.00 -8.25
C GLU A 5 25.60 -6.36 -7.46
N PRO A 6 25.87 -5.37 -6.56
CA PRO A 6 24.81 -4.73 -5.78
C PRO A 6 23.76 -4.28 -6.78
N ALA A 7 22.57 -4.86 -6.69
CA ALA A 7 21.54 -4.72 -7.71
C ALA A 7 21.33 -3.22 -7.94
N SER A 8 21.92 -2.69 -9.03
CA SER A 8 21.39 -1.52 -9.67
C SER A 8 19.93 -1.86 -9.87
N PHE A 9 19.03 -1.03 -9.32
CA PHE A 9 17.59 -1.20 -9.51
C PHE A 9 17.39 -1.72 -10.93
N PRO A 10 16.69 -2.86 -11.15
CA PRO A 10 16.25 -3.15 -12.49
C PRO A 10 15.61 -1.84 -12.95
N PRO A 11 16.08 -1.23 -14.07
CA PRO A 11 15.40 -0.06 -14.61
C PRO A 11 13.95 -0.46 -14.57
N SER A 12 13.13 0.29 -13.83
CA SER A 12 11.72 -0.03 -13.66
C SER A 12 11.29 -0.47 -15.04
N ALA A 13 10.82 -1.72 -15.16
CA ALA A 13 10.34 -2.23 -16.43
C ALA A 13 9.01 -1.53 -16.65
N GLY A 14 9.10 -0.20 -16.79
CA GLY A 14 8.10 0.65 -17.31
C GLY A 14 7.85 0.08 -18.68
N ARG A 15 6.75 -0.66 -18.76
CA ARG A 15 5.72 -0.25 -19.74
C ARG A 15 5.78 1.27 -19.85
N GLY A 16 5.74 1.84 -21.04
CA GLY A 16 5.68 3.28 -21.24
C GLY A 16 4.48 3.91 -20.53
N VAL A 17 4.48 3.95 -19.19
CA VAL A 17 3.49 4.52 -18.30
C VAL A 17 3.58 6.05 -18.42
N GLU A 18 4.75 6.57 -18.82
CA GLU A 18 4.93 7.96 -19.21
C GLU A 18 4.41 8.27 -20.63
N ASP A 19 4.10 7.27 -21.47
CA ASP A 19 3.30 7.49 -22.69
C ASP A 19 1.85 7.71 -22.22
N GLY A 20 1.58 8.93 -21.75
CA GLY A 20 0.40 9.33 -20.97
C GLY A 20 -0.96 9.18 -21.63
N ASP A 21 -1.08 8.39 -22.68
CA ASP A 21 -2.33 8.10 -23.38
C ASP A 21 -3.22 7.12 -22.60
N TRP A 22 -2.65 6.16 -21.86
CA TRP A 22 -3.43 5.17 -21.12
C TRP A 22 -4.34 5.80 -20.04
N PHE A 23 -3.81 6.81 -19.34
CA PHE A 23 -4.53 7.50 -18.26
C PHE A 23 -5.51 8.56 -18.76
N ASN A 24 -5.47 8.89 -20.05
CA ASN A 24 -6.47 9.76 -20.65
C ASN A 24 -7.79 8.98 -20.78
N LEU A 25 -8.82 9.52 -20.14
CA LEU A 25 -10.19 9.05 -20.34
C LEU A 25 -10.70 9.64 -21.65
N SER A 26 -11.19 8.77 -22.53
CA SER A 26 -12.01 9.17 -23.67
C SER A 26 -13.26 9.89 -23.20
N GLU A 27 -13.87 10.68 -24.08
CA GLU A 27 -15.12 11.37 -23.81
C GLU A 27 -16.22 10.40 -23.35
N THR A 28 -16.34 9.25 -24.01
CA THR A 28 -17.29 8.20 -23.64
C THR A 28 -17.02 7.58 -22.28
N GLU A 29 -15.75 7.39 -21.89
CA GLU A 29 -15.39 6.88 -20.58
C GLU A 29 -15.72 7.92 -19.49
N LEU A 30 -15.45 9.20 -19.77
CA LEU A 30 -15.74 10.29 -18.85
C LEU A 30 -17.25 10.47 -18.64
N GLU A 31 -18.05 10.43 -19.72
CA GLU A 31 -19.52 10.46 -19.65
C GLU A 31 -20.06 9.33 -18.78
N VAL A 32 -19.57 8.11 -18.97
CA VAL A 32 -19.99 6.96 -18.17
C VAL A 32 -19.62 7.12 -16.70
N LEU A 33 -18.45 7.66 -16.37
CA LEU A 33 -18.07 7.93 -14.98
C LEU A 33 -18.89 9.05 -14.33
N LEU A 34 -19.35 10.03 -15.12
CA LEU A 34 -20.27 11.07 -14.65
C LEU A 34 -21.66 10.49 -14.38
N GLU A 35 -22.18 9.66 -15.29
CA GLU A 35 -23.44 8.93 -15.12
C GLU A 35 -23.41 8.00 -13.90
N ASP A 36 -22.28 7.32 -13.67
CA ASP A 36 -22.08 6.40 -12.56
C ASP A 36 -21.78 7.14 -11.23
N GLY A 37 -21.68 8.49 -11.26
CA GLY A 37 -21.43 9.33 -10.08
C GLY A 37 -20.01 9.20 -9.50
N ILE A 38 -19.08 8.62 -10.25
CA ILE A 38 -17.69 8.41 -9.82
C ILE A 38 -16.86 9.67 -10.04
N VAL A 39 -17.08 10.34 -11.17
CA VAL A 39 -16.56 11.69 -11.42
C VAL A 39 -17.72 12.67 -11.24
N GLN A 40 -17.45 13.81 -10.61
CA GLN A 40 -18.42 14.87 -10.48
C GLN A 40 -18.16 15.94 -11.54
N HIS A 41 -19.23 16.52 -12.11
CA HIS A 41 -19.09 17.74 -12.89
C HIS A 41 -18.43 18.80 -12.02
N SER A 42 -17.32 19.36 -12.49
CA SER A 42 -16.73 20.55 -11.91
C SER A 42 -17.74 21.69 -12.10
N SER A 43 -18.61 21.89 -11.11
CA SER A 43 -19.62 22.94 -11.09
C SER A 43 -18.95 24.30 -10.84
N SER A 44 -18.18 24.75 -11.83
CA SER A 44 -17.90 26.14 -12.26
C SER A 44 -17.57 27.26 -11.25
N THR A 45 -17.53 27.07 -9.93
CA THR A 45 -17.49 28.25 -9.02
C THR A 45 -16.18 28.46 -8.27
N ALA A 46 -15.19 27.56 -8.34
CA ALA A 46 -13.91 27.78 -7.65
C ALA A 46 -12.68 27.08 -8.23
N SER A 47 -12.74 26.43 -9.41
CA SER A 47 -11.53 25.87 -10.01
C SER A 47 -10.61 27.01 -10.45
N VAL A 48 -9.44 27.13 -9.83
CA VAL A 48 -8.40 28.07 -10.23
C VAL A 48 -8.15 27.88 -11.74
N PRO A 49 -8.35 28.92 -12.57
CA PRO A 49 -8.15 28.81 -14.01
C PRO A 49 -6.78 28.20 -14.33
N GLY A 50 -6.77 27.08 -15.04
CA GLY A 50 -5.54 26.39 -15.45
C GLY A 50 -5.19 25.11 -14.67
N LYS A 51 -5.80 24.84 -13.50
CA LYS A 51 -5.54 23.58 -12.79
C LYS A 51 -6.30 22.41 -13.42
N ARG A 52 -5.59 21.33 -13.74
CA ARG A 52 -6.15 20.11 -14.37
C ARG A 52 -6.49 19.02 -13.35
N LEU A 53 -7.40 19.36 -12.44
CA LEU A 53 -7.90 18.44 -11.40
C LEU A 53 -9.29 17.91 -11.78
N ARG A 54 -9.58 16.66 -11.42
CA ARG A 54 -10.92 16.07 -11.47
C ARG A 54 -11.40 15.72 -10.08
N LYS A 55 -12.69 15.96 -9.84
CA LYS A 55 -13.34 15.63 -8.58
C LYS A 55 -13.85 14.19 -8.63
N VAL A 56 -13.31 13.33 -7.79
CA VAL A 56 -13.55 11.88 -7.78
C VAL A 56 -14.23 11.48 -6.48
N SER A 57 -15.20 10.57 -6.56
CA SER A 57 -15.89 10.00 -5.40
C SER A 57 -14.92 9.19 -4.52
N ALA A 58 -15.04 9.33 -3.20
CA ALA A 58 -14.30 8.50 -2.25
C ALA A 58 -14.68 7.01 -2.34
N ALA A 59 -15.75 6.64 -3.07
CA ALA A 59 -16.07 5.25 -3.38
C ALA A 59 -14.91 4.51 -4.07
N LEU A 60 -14.04 5.21 -4.81
CA LEU A 60 -12.85 4.65 -5.45
C LEU A 60 -11.81 4.09 -4.45
N LEU A 61 -11.90 4.53 -3.19
CA LEU A 61 -11.09 4.04 -2.07
C LEU A 61 -11.76 2.88 -1.33
N GLY A 62 -12.93 2.44 -1.80
CA GLY A 62 -13.72 1.37 -1.19
C GLY A 62 -13.05 -0.01 -1.33
N PRO A 63 -13.54 -1.01 -0.59
CA PRO A 63 -12.95 -2.33 -0.60
C PRO A 63 -13.35 -3.10 -1.86
N PRO A 64 -12.63 -4.19 -2.18
CA PRO A 64 -13.14 -5.16 -3.15
C PRO A 64 -14.47 -5.71 -2.65
N GLN A 65 -15.48 -5.70 -3.51
CA GLN A 65 -16.79 -6.29 -3.23
C GLN A 65 -16.89 -7.64 -3.90
N SER A 66 -17.48 -8.62 -3.19
CA SER A 66 -17.80 -9.89 -3.81
C SER A 66 -18.84 -9.67 -4.92
N THR A 67 -18.53 -10.08 -6.13
CA THR A 67 -19.45 -10.08 -7.28
C THR A 67 -20.51 -11.16 -7.07
N THR A 68 -21.39 -10.96 -6.09
CA THR A 68 -22.41 -11.92 -5.64
C THR A 68 -23.58 -12.09 -6.63
N GLY A 69 -23.41 -11.63 -7.88
CA GLY A 69 -24.47 -11.60 -8.87
C GLY A 69 -24.57 -12.80 -9.82
N SER A 70 -23.57 -13.67 -9.94
CA SER A 70 -23.67 -14.75 -10.93
C SER A 70 -22.77 -15.96 -10.67
N LEU A 71 -23.47 -17.11 -10.63
CA LEU A 71 -22.99 -18.47 -10.80
C LEU A 71 -22.31 -19.11 -9.59
N SER A 72 -23.18 -19.69 -8.77
CA SER A 72 -23.16 -21.01 -8.12
C SER A 72 -22.26 -22.09 -8.77
N SER A 73 -21.02 -21.79 -9.10
CA SER A 73 -20.04 -22.75 -9.57
C SER A 73 -19.23 -23.22 -8.37
N SER A 74 -19.64 -24.39 -7.90
CA SER A 74 -19.04 -25.23 -6.87
C SER A 74 -17.64 -25.74 -7.26
N SER A 75 -16.76 -24.89 -7.79
CA SER A 75 -15.34 -25.24 -7.89
C SER A 75 -14.73 -25.09 -6.50
N SER A 76 -14.54 -26.21 -5.82
CA SER A 76 -13.75 -26.35 -4.60
C SER A 76 -12.25 -26.08 -4.84
N GLY A 77 -11.92 -25.10 -5.69
CA GLY A 77 -10.57 -24.60 -5.92
C GLY A 77 -10.05 -24.03 -4.61
N SER A 78 -8.88 -24.49 -4.19
CA SER A 78 -8.27 -24.06 -2.94
C SER A 78 -7.72 -22.65 -3.12
N SER A 79 -8.48 -21.61 -2.76
CA SER A 79 -7.99 -20.23 -2.71
C SER A 79 -6.67 -20.18 -1.94
N THR A 80 -5.67 -19.49 -2.51
CA THR A 80 -4.35 -19.34 -1.91
C THR A 80 -4.21 -18.14 -1.00
N ALA A 81 -5.22 -17.30 -0.85
CA ALA A 81 -5.22 -16.29 0.20
C ALA A 81 -6.65 -16.00 0.64
N SER A 82 -6.78 -15.51 1.88
CA SER A 82 -8.01 -14.93 2.38
C SER A 82 -7.82 -13.42 2.57
N VAL A 83 -8.79 -12.64 2.11
CA VAL A 83 -8.75 -11.18 2.20
C VAL A 83 -9.98 -10.73 2.95
N ARG A 84 -9.77 -9.90 3.97
CA ARG A 84 -10.84 -9.29 4.76
C ARG A 84 -10.72 -7.78 4.66
N ALA A 85 -11.79 -7.14 4.24
CA ALA A 85 -11.87 -5.69 4.20
C ALA A 85 -12.32 -5.17 5.58
N LEU A 86 -11.50 -4.38 6.26
CA LEU A 86 -11.80 -3.80 7.56
C LEU A 86 -12.10 -2.30 7.45
N GLU A 87 -12.98 -1.81 8.34
CA GLU A 87 -13.30 -0.38 8.50
C GLU A 87 -14.01 0.26 7.29
N PHE A 88 -14.69 -0.55 6.49
CA PHE A 88 -15.57 -0.09 5.40
C PHE A 88 -17.05 -0.07 5.81
N SER A 89 -17.34 0.32 7.05
CA SER A 89 -18.69 0.20 7.63
C SER A 89 -19.75 0.83 6.70
N THR A 90 -20.85 0.12 6.49
CA THR A 90 -21.95 0.54 5.62
C THR A 90 -22.59 1.87 6.05
N SER A 91 -22.49 2.20 7.35
CA SER A 91 -22.95 3.47 7.90
C SER A 91 -22.07 4.64 7.43
N ASP A 92 -20.76 4.42 7.32
CA ASP A 92 -19.82 5.37 6.73
C ASP A 92 -19.90 5.36 5.19
N ALA A 93 -20.29 4.25 4.56
CA ALA A 93 -20.41 4.18 3.09
C ALA A 93 -21.39 5.23 2.51
N LEU A 94 -22.44 5.62 3.25
CA LEU A 94 -23.34 6.71 2.86
C LEU A 94 -22.69 8.09 2.99
N LEU A 95 -21.88 8.30 4.04
CA LEU A 95 -21.09 9.53 4.19
C LEU A 95 -20.01 9.61 3.10
N HIS A 96 -19.29 8.51 2.84
CA HIS A 96 -18.26 8.41 1.82
C HIS A 96 -18.78 8.69 0.40
N ARG A 97 -20.05 8.37 0.08
CA ARG A 97 -20.62 8.75 -1.24
C ARG A 97 -20.67 10.25 -1.47
N SER A 98 -20.84 11.04 -0.41
CA SER A 98 -20.82 12.51 -0.50
C SER A 98 -19.41 13.08 -0.50
N VAL A 99 -18.44 12.33 0.03
CA VAL A 99 -17.04 12.76 0.08
C VAL A 99 -16.41 12.53 -1.29
N SER A 100 -15.77 13.57 -1.77
CA SER A 100 -15.01 13.55 -3.02
C SER A 100 -13.70 14.26 -2.79
N PHE A 101 -12.70 13.91 -3.59
CA PHE A 101 -11.38 14.50 -3.53
C PHE A 101 -10.92 14.92 -4.92
N ASP A 102 -10.00 15.87 -4.96
CA ASP A 102 -9.39 16.33 -6.20
C ASP A 102 -8.23 15.41 -6.57
N MET A 103 -8.31 14.84 -7.76
CA MET A 103 -7.29 13.96 -8.32
C MET A 103 -6.70 14.59 -9.59
N PRO A 104 -5.36 14.63 -9.75
CA PRO A 104 -4.72 15.04 -10.99
C PRO A 104 -5.19 14.21 -12.18
N THR A 105 -5.38 14.88 -13.32
CA THR A 105 -5.79 14.22 -14.57
C THR A 105 -4.63 13.60 -15.35
N THR A 106 -3.39 14.00 -15.05
CA THR A 106 -2.17 13.54 -15.72
C THR A 106 -1.12 13.19 -14.67
N LEU A 107 -0.31 12.16 -14.86
CA LEU A 107 0.76 11.79 -13.91
C LEU A 107 1.92 12.79 -13.89
N VAL A 108 2.13 13.53 -14.98
CA VAL A 108 3.20 14.51 -15.11
C VAL A 108 2.63 15.92 -15.12
N SER A 109 2.44 16.50 -13.92
CA SER A 109 2.06 17.92 -13.78
C SER A 109 2.42 18.50 -12.42
N THR A 110 2.27 19.82 -12.30
CA THR A 110 2.40 20.51 -11.02
C THR A 110 1.37 20.01 -10.00
N GLU A 111 0.14 19.73 -10.43
CA GLU A 111 -0.92 19.18 -9.58
C GLU A 111 -0.57 17.81 -9.03
N THR A 112 0.15 16.96 -9.80
CA THR A 112 0.62 15.67 -9.29
C THR A 112 1.62 15.84 -8.17
N LEU A 113 2.58 16.75 -8.34
CA LEU A 113 3.56 17.06 -7.29
C LEU A 113 2.88 17.68 -6.05
N GLU A 114 1.87 18.53 -6.23
CA GLU A 114 1.03 19.02 -5.14
C GLU A 114 0.30 17.85 -4.44
N TRP A 115 -0.30 16.94 -5.21
CA TRP A 115 -1.08 15.82 -4.69
C TRP A 115 -0.22 14.87 -3.86
N ILE A 116 1.02 14.58 -4.29
CA ILE A 116 1.91 13.67 -3.53
C ILE A 116 2.47 14.31 -2.26
N GLY A 117 2.47 15.64 -2.16
CA GLY A 117 2.80 16.32 -0.91
C GLY A 117 3.61 17.62 -1.00
N PHE A 118 3.94 18.13 -2.19
CA PHE A 118 4.68 19.40 -2.32
C PHE A 118 3.78 20.64 -2.25
N THR A 119 4.32 21.74 -1.77
CA THR A 119 3.67 23.05 -1.89
C THR A 119 3.59 23.48 -3.36
N THR A 120 2.63 24.33 -3.71
CA THR A 120 2.45 24.82 -5.09
C THR A 120 3.73 25.39 -5.70
N ALA A 121 4.50 26.18 -4.94
CA ALA A 121 5.72 26.80 -5.43
C ALA A 121 6.78 25.76 -5.77
N THR A 122 7.05 24.82 -4.85
CA THR A 122 8.04 23.76 -5.05
C THR A 122 7.61 22.77 -6.12
N ALA A 123 6.32 22.42 -6.16
CA ALA A 123 5.74 21.59 -7.20
C ALA A 123 5.96 22.22 -8.60
N ALA A 124 5.71 23.51 -8.75
CA ALA A 124 5.91 24.22 -10.01
C ALA A 124 7.40 24.24 -10.42
N GLU A 125 8.31 24.43 -9.45
CA GLU A 125 9.75 24.40 -9.69
C GLU A 125 10.24 23.01 -10.15
N ILE A 126 9.88 21.94 -9.44
CA ILE A 126 10.26 20.57 -9.80
C ILE A 126 9.68 20.22 -11.19
N CYS A 127 8.40 20.51 -11.43
CA CYS A 127 7.75 20.29 -12.71
C CYS A 127 8.45 21.03 -13.85
N HIS A 128 8.79 22.31 -13.65
CA HIS A 128 9.51 23.11 -14.63
C HIS A 128 10.88 22.52 -14.97
N ARG A 129 11.65 22.10 -13.95
CA ARG A 129 12.96 21.44 -14.16
C ARG A 129 12.83 20.13 -14.95
N TYR A 130 11.80 19.33 -14.68
CA TYR A 130 11.51 18.12 -15.45
C TYR A 130 11.11 18.44 -16.90
N GLN A 131 10.23 19.43 -17.12
CA GLN A 131 9.75 19.82 -18.45
C GLN A 131 10.83 20.48 -19.33
N THR A 132 11.80 21.15 -18.71
CA THR A 132 12.90 21.85 -19.41
C THR A 132 14.18 21.02 -19.47
N ARG A 133 14.11 19.74 -19.11
CA ARG A 133 15.27 18.84 -19.13
C ARG A 133 15.79 18.66 -20.57
N PRO A 134 17.09 18.30 -20.74
CA PRO A 134 17.63 17.88 -22.03
C PRO A 134 16.80 16.76 -22.65
N ASP A 135 17.01 16.47 -23.94
CA ASP A 135 16.34 15.35 -24.64
C ASP A 135 16.23 14.11 -23.74
N PRO A 136 15.03 13.51 -23.54
CA PRO A 136 14.86 12.33 -22.70
C PRO A 136 15.78 11.14 -23.06
N ARG A 137 16.32 11.10 -24.28
CA ARG A 137 17.35 10.12 -24.69
C ARG A 137 18.71 10.36 -24.04
N ILE A 138 18.99 11.61 -23.66
CA ILE A 138 20.20 12.05 -22.97
C ILE A 138 19.95 12.06 -21.46
N ASN A 139 18.77 12.51 -21.04
CA ASN A 139 18.34 12.49 -19.65
C ASN A 139 17.08 11.63 -19.47
N PRO A 140 17.24 10.31 -19.22
CA PRO A 140 16.12 9.38 -19.07
C PRO A 140 15.42 9.47 -17.70
N ASP A 141 15.79 10.44 -16.86
CA ASP A 141 15.19 10.64 -15.53
C ASP A 141 13.66 10.85 -15.64
N SER A 142 12.94 10.11 -14.81
CA SER A 142 11.49 10.22 -14.60
C SER A 142 11.14 11.44 -13.73
N LEU A 143 9.84 11.73 -13.59
CA LEU A 143 9.40 12.79 -12.67
C LEU A 143 9.84 12.50 -11.22
N MET A 144 9.83 11.23 -10.81
CA MET A 144 10.18 10.84 -9.45
C MET A 144 11.69 10.93 -9.18
N ASP A 145 12.55 10.82 -10.20
CA ASP A 145 13.99 11.08 -10.06
C ASP A 145 14.27 12.56 -9.76
N TYR A 146 13.50 13.47 -10.36
CA TYR A 146 13.54 14.90 -10.03
C TYR A 146 13.01 15.21 -8.62
N VAL A 147 12.01 14.45 -8.16
CA VAL A 147 11.52 14.50 -6.77
C VAL A 147 12.61 14.04 -5.81
N GLU A 148 13.23 12.89 -6.07
CA GLU A 148 14.33 12.35 -5.25
C GLU A 148 15.51 13.31 -5.19
N GLY A 149 15.95 13.82 -6.36
CA GLY A 149 17.00 14.83 -6.47
C GLY A 149 16.66 16.15 -5.76
N HIS A 150 15.37 16.49 -5.60
CA HIS A 150 14.97 17.66 -4.81
C HIS A 150 15.09 17.40 -3.30
N ILE A 151 14.63 16.24 -2.81
CA ILE A 151 14.61 15.95 -1.38
C ILE A 151 15.97 15.52 -0.82
N VAL A 152 16.93 15.11 -1.67
CA VAL A 152 18.29 14.73 -1.25
C VAL A 152 19.00 15.81 -0.43
N GLN A 153 18.57 17.07 -0.56
CA GLN A 153 19.06 18.18 0.27
C GLN A 153 18.88 17.94 1.78
N LEU A 154 17.89 17.13 2.19
CA LEU A 154 17.70 16.71 3.59
C LEU A 154 18.90 15.94 4.15
N GLN A 155 19.71 15.33 3.28
CA GLN A 155 20.93 14.63 3.68
C GLN A 155 22.11 15.59 3.90
N LEU A 156 22.00 16.87 3.52
CA LEU A 156 23.06 17.85 3.73
C LEU A 156 23.20 18.21 5.23
N PRO A 157 24.41 18.53 5.71
CA PRO A 157 24.64 18.90 7.12
C PRO A 157 23.77 20.06 7.62
N ALA A 158 23.41 21.01 6.73
CA ALA A 158 22.55 22.14 7.08
C ALA A 158 21.12 21.71 7.46
N PHE A 159 20.60 20.63 6.87
CA PHE A 159 19.27 20.10 7.15
C PHE A 159 19.29 19.06 8.27
N ARG A 160 20.36 18.26 8.41
CA ARG A 160 20.49 17.27 9.49
C ARG A 160 20.42 17.87 10.90
N ASN A 161 20.91 19.10 11.06
CA ASN A 161 20.88 19.82 12.33
C ASN A 161 19.62 20.69 12.51
N MET A 162 18.72 20.69 11.53
CA MET A 162 17.50 21.48 11.55
C MET A 162 16.36 20.67 12.18
N PRO A 163 15.46 21.30 12.97
CA PRO A 163 14.27 20.61 13.45
C PRO A 163 13.46 20.01 12.27
N PRO A 164 12.97 18.76 12.35
CA PRO A 164 12.34 18.08 11.23
C PRO A 164 11.23 18.87 10.54
N ALA A 165 10.37 19.55 11.29
CA ALA A 165 9.30 20.39 10.73
C ALA A 165 9.85 21.53 9.87
N GLN A 166 10.88 22.23 10.34
CA GLN A 166 11.52 23.31 9.60
C GLN A 166 12.26 22.78 8.35
N ALA A 167 12.88 21.60 8.47
CA ALA A 167 13.54 20.95 7.34
C ALA A 167 12.54 20.62 6.23
N LEU A 168 11.40 20.00 6.57
CA LEU A 168 10.33 19.68 5.62
C LEU A 168 9.69 20.94 5.01
N GLU A 169 9.46 21.98 5.82
CA GLU A 169 8.94 23.27 5.34
C GLU A 169 9.89 23.91 4.32
N ARG A 170 11.21 23.88 4.60
CA ARG A 170 12.22 24.45 3.72
C ARG A 170 12.43 23.65 2.43
N VAL A 171 12.16 22.36 2.46
CA VAL A 171 12.06 21.50 1.26
C VAL A 171 10.73 21.70 0.52
N GLY A 172 9.80 22.50 1.08
CA GLY A 172 8.54 22.82 0.43
C GLY A 172 7.53 21.70 0.46
N ILE A 173 7.50 20.92 1.55
CA ILE A 173 6.47 19.90 1.80
C ILE A 173 5.22 20.54 2.42
N GLN A 174 4.03 20.12 2.01
CA GLN A 174 2.77 20.62 2.55
C GLN A 174 2.62 20.31 4.03
N LYS A 175 1.98 21.24 4.76
CA LYS A 175 1.75 21.10 6.20
C LYS A 175 1.01 19.81 6.57
N SER A 176 0.04 19.38 5.77
CA SER A 176 -0.71 18.13 5.98
C SER A 176 0.17 16.88 5.96
N VAL A 177 1.19 16.83 5.10
CA VAL A 177 2.17 15.73 5.01
C VAL A 177 3.20 15.85 6.13
N GLN A 178 3.65 17.07 6.46
CA GLN A 178 4.51 17.29 7.64
C GLN A 178 3.85 16.79 8.92
N ASP A 179 2.59 17.16 9.15
CA ASP A 179 1.84 16.77 10.34
C ASP A 179 1.58 15.26 10.40
N ALA A 180 1.53 14.60 9.24
CA ALA A 180 1.39 13.14 9.17
C ALA A 180 2.71 12.41 9.46
N LEU A 181 3.82 12.91 8.94
CA LEU A 181 5.15 12.36 9.16
C LEU A 181 5.60 12.53 10.61
N LEU A 182 5.34 13.71 11.18
CA LEU A 182 5.78 14.12 12.51
C LEU A 182 4.70 13.92 13.58
N ASP A 183 3.76 13.02 13.31
CA ASP A 183 2.68 12.71 14.25
C ASP A 183 3.26 12.10 15.54
N PRO A 184 3.01 12.70 16.72
CA PRO A 184 3.59 12.25 17.99
C PRO A 184 3.31 10.77 18.30
N ASP A 185 2.15 10.26 17.89
CA ASP A 185 1.74 8.88 18.15
C ASP A 185 2.61 7.86 17.40
N PHE A 186 3.35 8.31 16.37
CA PHE A 186 4.24 7.48 15.56
C PHE A 186 5.71 7.88 15.67
N THR A 187 6.08 8.67 16.68
CA THR A 187 7.47 9.12 16.91
C THR A 187 8.46 7.95 16.96
N ALA A 188 8.07 6.85 17.59
CA ALA A 188 8.91 5.65 17.68
C ALA A 188 9.24 5.05 16.30
N LEU A 189 8.28 5.07 15.37
CA LEU A 189 8.46 4.58 14.00
C LEU A 189 9.21 5.59 13.13
N LEU A 190 8.93 6.89 13.29
CA LEU A 190 9.63 7.97 12.56
C LEU A 190 11.15 7.83 12.65
N TYR A 191 11.66 7.44 13.82
CA TYR A 191 13.10 7.33 14.01
C TYR A 191 13.70 5.94 13.78
N THR A 192 12.93 5.00 13.22
CA THR A 192 13.50 3.73 12.72
C THR A 192 14.34 3.94 11.45
N GLN A 193 14.18 5.09 10.78
CA GLN A 193 15.00 5.55 9.65
C GLN A 193 15.18 7.08 9.75
N ASP A 194 15.95 7.67 8.83
CA ASP A 194 16.10 9.12 8.78
C ASP A 194 14.92 9.85 8.10
N LEU A 195 14.86 11.17 8.26
CA LEU A 195 13.79 12.00 7.73
C LEU A 195 13.73 11.97 6.19
N HIS A 196 14.88 11.83 5.53
CA HIS A 196 14.95 11.73 4.07
C HIS A 196 14.30 10.43 3.59
N TYR A 197 14.61 9.30 4.24
CA TYR A 197 14.00 8.01 3.96
C TYR A 197 12.47 8.10 4.06
N TRP A 198 11.92 8.56 5.19
CA TRP A 198 10.48 8.57 5.39
C TRP A 198 9.73 9.55 4.49
N LEU A 199 10.36 10.67 4.14
CA LEU A 199 9.79 11.57 3.13
C LEU A 199 9.80 10.91 1.75
N ARG A 200 10.91 10.29 1.33
CA ARG A 200 11.01 9.58 0.04
C ARG A 200 9.96 8.46 -0.05
N ASP A 201 9.87 7.62 0.98
CA ASP A 201 8.88 6.56 1.13
C ASP A 201 7.47 7.13 0.93
N THR A 202 7.09 8.13 1.74
CA THR A 202 5.75 8.74 1.69
C THR A 202 5.41 9.33 0.31
N LEU A 203 6.33 10.09 -0.31
CA LEU A 203 6.10 10.68 -1.63
C LEU A 203 5.95 9.61 -2.72
N THR A 204 6.75 8.55 -2.63
CA THR A 204 6.70 7.41 -3.57
C THR A 204 5.41 6.61 -3.39
N THR A 205 5.03 6.27 -2.16
CA THR A 205 3.75 5.61 -1.83
C THR A 205 2.58 6.42 -2.36
N ASN A 206 2.59 7.74 -2.15
CA ASN A 206 1.57 8.63 -2.66
C ASN A 206 1.55 8.56 -4.20
N TYR A 207 2.68 8.75 -4.88
CA TYR A 207 2.72 8.70 -6.34
C TYR A 207 2.18 7.35 -6.91
N ALA A 208 2.61 6.23 -6.34
CA ALA A 208 2.09 4.91 -6.70
C ALA A 208 0.59 4.77 -6.42
N THR A 209 0.09 5.37 -5.34
CA THR A 209 -1.35 5.45 -5.05
C THR A 209 -2.10 6.20 -6.14
N LEU A 210 -1.58 7.34 -6.59
CA LEU A 210 -2.21 8.10 -7.68
C LEU A 210 -2.31 7.27 -8.97
N ILE A 211 -1.23 6.56 -9.34
CA ILE A 211 -1.22 5.66 -10.50
C ILE A 211 -2.33 4.63 -10.37
N ARG A 212 -2.40 3.92 -9.23
CA ARG A 212 -3.43 2.90 -9.00
C ARG A 212 -4.84 3.46 -9.05
N LEU A 213 -5.07 4.64 -8.48
CA LEU A 213 -6.39 5.29 -8.55
C LEU A 213 -6.77 5.66 -9.99
N GLN A 214 -5.82 6.11 -10.81
CA GLN A 214 -6.07 6.36 -12.22
C GLN A 214 -6.36 5.07 -12.99
N ASP A 215 -5.63 3.98 -12.73
CA ASP A 215 -5.89 2.66 -13.33
C ASP A 215 -7.27 2.13 -12.96
N ARG A 216 -7.67 2.21 -11.68
CA ARG A 216 -9.01 1.82 -11.25
C ARG A 216 -10.10 2.62 -11.94
N LEU A 217 -9.90 3.93 -12.07
CA LEU A 217 -10.86 4.79 -12.75
C LEU A 217 -11.01 4.41 -14.22
N LYS A 218 -9.89 4.15 -14.90
CA LYS A 218 -9.85 3.70 -16.29
C LYS A 218 -10.52 2.35 -16.46
N ASN A 219 -10.14 1.36 -15.66
CA ASN A 219 -10.69 0.01 -15.70
C ASN A 219 -12.20 0.00 -15.43
N HIS A 220 -12.66 0.77 -14.44
CA HIS A 220 -14.08 0.94 -14.18
C HIS A 220 -14.81 1.53 -15.39
N ALA A 221 -14.29 2.61 -15.98
CA ALA A 221 -14.92 3.24 -17.14
C ALA A 221 -15.02 2.28 -18.34
N VAL A 222 -13.95 1.54 -18.63
CA VAL A 222 -13.92 0.52 -19.70
C VAL A 222 -14.98 -0.56 -19.46
N ARG A 223 -15.07 -1.10 -18.23
CA ARG A 223 -16.07 -2.12 -17.86
C ARG A 223 -17.49 -1.57 -17.99
N SER A 224 -17.75 -0.37 -17.49
CA SER A 224 -19.07 0.27 -17.57
C SER A 224 -19.48 0.56 -19.02
N VAL A 225 -18.56 1.02 -19.88
CA VAL A 225 -18.81 1.21 -21.32
C VAL A 225 -19.17 -0.11 -22.00
N ALA A 226 -18.40 -1.18 -21.73
CA ALA A 226 -18.65 -2.50 -22.29
C ALA A 226 -20.01 -3.05 -21.85
N TRP A 227 -20.34 -2.96 -20.56
CA TRP A 227 -21.61 -3.38 -20.00
C TRP A 227 -22.80 -2.62 -20.59
N LYS A 228 -22.71 -1.29 -20.72
CA LYS A 228 -23.77 -0.47 -21.36
C LYS A 228 -23.95 -0.86 -22.82
N LYS A 229 -22.89 -1.18 -23.56
CA LYS A 229 -22.95 -1.64 -24.96
C LYS A 229 -23.64 -3.01 -25.07
N GLU A 230 -23.30 -3.97 -24.22
CA GLU A 230 -23.92 -5.29 -24.18
C GLU A 230 -25.42 -5.19 -23.85
N LYS A 231 -25.79 -4.39 -22.84
CA LYS A 231 -27.19 -4.16 -22.47
C LYS A 231 -28.02 -3.55 -23.61
N ARG A 232 -27.44 -2.60 -24.36
CA ARG A 232 -28.08 -2.01 -25.56
C ARG A 232 -28.27 -3.06 -26.66
N ALA A 233 -27.27 -3.93 -26.89
CA ALA A 233 -27.38 -5.01 -27.87
C ALA A 233 -28.45 -6.05 -27.48
N ALA A 234 -28.51 -6.45 -26.21
CA ALA A 234 -29.52 -7.38 -25.71
C ALA A 234 -30.95 -6.80 -25.78
N GLY A 235 -31.12 -5.52 -25.45
CA GLY A 235 -32.42 -4.84 -25.56
C GLY A 235 -32.95 -4.78 -27.00
N LEU A 236 -32.06 -4.56 -27.98
CA LEU A 236 -32.43 -4.56 -29.40
C LEU A 236 -32.89 -5.96 -29.87
N GLN A 237 -32.24 -7.03 -29.41
CA GLN A 237 -32.64 -8.41 -29.74
C GLN A 237 -34.01 -8.78 -29.13
N GLN A 238 -34.29 -8.34 -27.90
CA GLN A 238 -35.60 -8.54 -27.27
C GLN A 238 -36.71 -7.81 -28.02
N HIS A 239 -36.48 -6.56 -28.43
CA HIS A 239 -37.47 -5.79 -29.19
C HIS A 239 -37.72 -6.40 -30.58
N GLN A 240 -36.68 -6.88 -31.26
CA GLN A 240 -36.82 -7.58 -32.54
C GLN A 240 -37.63 -8.88 -32.40
N SER A 241 -37.38 -9.65 -31.32
CA SER A 241 -38.14 -10.88 -31.03
C SER A 241 -39.62 -10.61 -30.71
N GLN A 242 -39.93 -9.51 -30.02
CA GLN A 242 -41.31 -9.10 -29.74
C GLN A 242 -42.06 -8.65 -30.99
N ILE A 243 -41.41 -7.91 -31.90
CA ILE A 243 -42.02 -7.50 -33.18
C ILE A 243 -42.38 -8.74 -34.03
N THR A 244 -41.53 -9.76 -34.07
CA THR A 244 -41.84 -11.02 -34.79
C THR A 244 -42.93 -11.85 -34.15
N ALA A 245 -43.07 -11.83 -32.81
CA ALA A 245 -44.11 -12.59 -32.10
C ALA A 245 -45.49 -11.90 -32.12
N SER A 246 -45.52 -10.57 -32.21
CA SER A 246 -46.77 -9.79 -32.16
C SER A 246 -47.54 -9.78 -33.48
N ALA A 247 -46.95 -10.27 -34.57
CA ALA A 247 -47.61 -10.41 -35.87
C ALA A 247 -48.69 -11.52 -35.93
N SER A 248 -48.82 -12.36 -34.88
CA SER A 248 -49.74 -13.51 -34.87
C SER A 248 -50.88 -13.48 -33.85
N SER A 249 -51.03 -12.46 -33.01
CA SER A 249 -52.14 -12.40 -32.04
C SER A 249 -52.79 -11.02 -31.95
N SER A 250 -53.89 -10.85 -32.66
CA SER A 250 -54.78 -9.70 -32.55
C SER A 250 -55.68 -9.84 -31.32
N THR A 251 -55.21 -9.40 -30.15
CA THR A 251 -56.09 -9.21 -28.97
C THR A 251 -55.78 -7.87 -28.31
N PRO A 252 -56.75 -6.93 -28.25
CA PRO A 252 -56.57 -5.64 -27.61
C PRO A 252 -56.80 -5.75 -26.10
N GLY A 253 -55.82 -5.39 -25.27
CA GLY A 253 -56.06 -5.30 -23.83
C GLY A 253 -54.84 -5.00 -22.96
N THR A 254 -54.91 -3.82 -22.32
CA THR A 254 -54.30 -3.46 -21.02
C THR A 254 -52.82 -3.04 -21.02
N HIS A 255 -52.60 -1.73 -20.85
CA HIS A 255 -51.29 -1.12 -20.59
C HIS A 255 -50.85 -1.43 -19.14
N GLU A 256 -49.90 -2.34 -18.96
CA GLU A 256 -49.26 -2.61 -17.68
C GLU A 256 -48.00 -1.72 -17.54
N LEU A 257 -47.96 -0.88 -16.52
CA LEU A 257 -46.86 0.05 -16.24
C LEU A 257 -45.63 -0.75 -15.76
N VAL A 258 -44.58 -0.81 -16.60
CA VAL A 258 -43.31 -1.42 -16.23
C VAL A 258 -42.64 -0.54 -15.15
N PRO A 259 -42.30 -1.09 -13.97
CA PRO A 259 -41.66 -0.31 -12.91
C PRO A 259 -40.26 0.16 -13.34
N GLU A 260 -40.05 1.47 -13.25
CA GLU A 260 -38.76 2.12 -13.48
C GLU A 260 -37.80 1.77 -12.34
N VAL A 261 -36.90 0.81 -12.58
CA VAL A 261 -35.85 0.44 -11.62
C VAL A 261 -34.81 1.54 -11.60
N THR A 262 -34.90 2.43 -10.61
CA THR A 262 -33.87 3.42 -10.30
C THR A 262 -32.67 2.70 -9.65
N ALA A 263 -31.86 2.04 -10.49
CA ALA A 263 -30.63 1.41 -10.03
C ALA A 263 -29.64 2.50 -9.64
N ASN A 264 -29.44 2.70 -8.33
CA ASN A 264 -28.35 3.55 -7.85
C ASN A 264 -27.02 2.94 -8.31
N PRO A 265 -26.19 3.65 -9.09
CA PRO A 265 -24.89 3.15 -9.49
C PRO A 265 -24.06 2.87 -8.24
N THR A 266 -23.74 1.60 -8.03
CA THR A 266 -22.87 1.17 -6.96
C THR A 266 -21.55 0.80 -7.61
N LEU A 267 -20.48 1.49 -7.22
CA LEU A 267 -19.13 1.19 -7.70
C LEU A 267 -18.77 -0.23 -7.27
N HIS A 268 -18.67 -1.14 -8.24
CA HIS A 268 -18.21 -2.51 -8.00
C HIS A 268 -16.69 -2.55 -8.17
N MET A 269 -15.96 -2.40 -7.06
CA MET A 269 -14.53 -2.69 -7.02
C MET A 269 -14.34 -4.21 -6.98
N THR A 270 -13.49 -4.70 -7.86
CA THR A 270 -13.12 -6.12 -7.98
C THR A 270 -11.81 -6.38 -7.25
N PRO A 271 -11.51 -7.62 -6.82
CA PRO A 271 -10.18 -7.97 -6.31
C PRO A 271 -9.03 -7.52 -7.23
N GLU A 272 -9.22 -7.63 -8.55
CA GLU A 272 -8.22 -7.19 -9.54
C GLU A 272 -7.88 -5.72 -9.43
N ASP A 273 -8.85 -4.88 -9.07
CA ASP A 273 -8.63 -3.44 -8.86
C ASP A 273 -7.68 -3.18 -7.66
N HIS A 274 -7.49 -4.18 -6.79
CA HIS A 274 -6.53 -4.15 -5.67
C HIS A 274 -5.28 -5.00 -5.92
N ASN A 275 -5.02 -5.40 -7.18
CA ASN A 275 -3.95 -6.33 -7.55
C ASN A 275 -4.05 -7.66 -6.79
N LEU A 276 -5.27 -8.16 -6.64
CA LEU A 276 -5.58 -9.45 -6.03
C LEU A 276 -6.27 -10.34 -7.07
N PRO A 277 -5.69 -11.48 -7.47
CA PRO A 277 -6.31 -12.38 -8.45
C PRO A 277 -7.60 -13.00 -7.88
N THR A 278 -8.77 -12.76 -8.50
CA THR A 278 -10.07 -13.26 -8.01
C THR A 278 -10.12 -14.78 -7.87
N ASN A 279 -9.40 -15.51 -8.73
CA ASN A 279 -9.37 -16.98 -8.69
C ASN A 279 -8.55 -17.55 -7.53
N GLN A 280 -7.74 -16.72 -6.85
CA GLN A 280 -6.83 -17.15 -5.79
C GLN A 280 -7.18 -16.56 -4.42
N VAL A 281 -8.07 -15.56 -4.39
CA VAL A 281 -8.38 -14.80 -3.18
C VAL A 281 -9.82 -15.04 -2.76
N GLU A 282 -9.98 -15.60 -1.56
CA GLU A 282 -11.28 -15.67 -0.89
C GLU A 282 -11.57 -14.36 -0.16
N LEU A 283 -12.60 -13.63 -0.61
CA LEU A 283 -13.09 -12.45 0.10
C LEU A 283 -13.94 -12.88 1.30
N LEU A 284 -13.43 -12.63 2.51
CA LEU A 284 -14.15 -12.83 3.75
C LEU A 284 -15.07 -11.65 4.01
N LEU A 285 -16.34 -11.93 4.34
CA LEU A 285 -17.29 -10.90 4.69
C LEU A 285 -16.87 -10.23 6.00
N SER A 286 -16.79 -8.91 5.98
CA SER A 286 -16.45 -8.10 7.15
C SER A 286 -17.60 -8.13 8.15
N SER A 287 -17.53 -9.04 9.12
CA SER A 287 -18.28 -8.88 10.36
C SER A 287 -17.34 -8.21 11.35
N ASP A 288 -17.73 -7.04 11.87
CA ASP A 288 -16.99 -6.27 12.89
C ASP A 288 -16.74 -7.08 14.18
N GLN A 289 -17.27 -8.31 14.27
CA GLN A 289 -17.16 -9.21 15.40
C GLN A 289 -16.47 -10.54 15.08
N GLU A 290 -15.96 -10.77 13.88
CA GLU A 290 -15.22 -12.01 13.65
C GLU A 290 -13.89 -11.97 14.42
N PRO A 291 -13.64 -12.94 15.32
CA PRO A 291 -12.38 -13.03 16.02
C PRO A 291 -11.26 -13.21 15.00
N ASP A 292 -10.05 -12.76 15.37
CA ASP A 292 -8.87 -13.07 14.56
C ASP A 292 -8.80 -14.57 14.30
N PRO A 293 -8.49 -14.99 13.05
CA PRO A 293 -8.54 -16.41 12.74
C PRO A 293 -7.59 -17.16 13.64
N ILE A 294 -8.10 -18.21 14.28
CA ILE A 294 -7.36 -19.02 15.26
C ILE A 294 -6.11 -19.58 14.58
N ILE A 295 -4.95 -19.34 15.19
CA ILE A 295 -3.68 -19.93 14.74
C ILE A 295 -3.77 -21.44 15.01
N PRO A 296 -3.71 -22.30 13.99
CA PRO A 296 -3.79 -23.74 14.21
C PRO A 296 -2.60 -24.24 15.04
N PRO A 297 -2.77 -25.29 15.87
CA PRO A 297 -1.65 -25.91 16.57
C PRO A 297 -0.55 -26.36 15.59
N GLY A 298 0.72 -26.16 15.96
CA GLY A 298 1.85 -26.50 15.10
C GLY A 298 2.22 -25.43 14.07
N PHE A 299 1.63 -24.24 14.15
CA PHE A 299 1.94 -23.11 13.28
C PHE A 299 2.32 -21.88 14.10
N THR A 300 3.22 -21.10 13.53
CA THR A 300 3.60 -19.77 14.00
C THR A 300 3.04 -18.72 13.03
N ALA A 301 2.37 -17.70 13.56
CA ALA A 301 1.92 -16.56 12.77
C ALA A 301 2.99 -15.47 12.72
N LEU A 302 3.21 -14.92 11.52
CA LEU A 302 4.10 -13.81 11.27
C LEU A 302 3.32 -12.70 10.57
N TYR A 303 3.52 -11.46 11.01
CA TYR A 303 2.75 -10.29 10.59
C TYR A 303 3.65 -9.23 9.96
N LYS A 304 3.07 -8.46 9.03
CA LYS A 304 3.69 -7.27 8.43
C LYS A 304 2.62 -6.24 8.09
N GLY A 305 2.83 -4.99 8.50
CA GLY A 305 1.97 -3.86 8.14
C GLY A 305 2.67 -2.94 7.13
N LYS A 306 1.98 -2.55 6.05
CA LYS A 306 2.49 -1.57 5.05
C LYS A 306 1.37 -0.92 4.25
N ALA A 307 1.68 0.10 3.45
CA ALA A 307 0.75 0.55 2.42
C ALA A 307 0.71 -0.45 1.26
N ALA A 308 -0.47 -0.62 0.66
CA ALA A 308 -0.65 -1.50 -0.51
C ALA A 308 0.25 -1.05 -1.67
N CYS A 309 0.41 0.25 -1.83
CA CYS A 309 1.18 0.88 -2.90
C CYS A 309 2.70 0.78 -2.72
N ASP A 310 3.17 0.38 -1.53
CA ASP A 310 4.58 0.07 -1.30
C ASP A 310 4.95 -1.32 -1.86
N MET A 311 3.98 -2.09 -2.37
CA MET A 311 4.25 -3.31 -3.11
C MET A 311 4.73 -2.88 -4.51
N PRO A 312 5.95 -3.24 -4.92
CA PRO A 312 6.50 -2.88 -6.23
C PRO A 312 5.51 -3.20 -7.35
N ASP A 313 5.48 -2.39 -8.41
CA ASP A 313 4.67 -2.60 -9.63
C ASP A 313 5.13 -3.80 -10.48
N GLY A 314 5.78 -4.78 -9.84
CA GLY A 314 6.17 -6.05 -10.44
C GLY A 314 4.96 -6.97 -10.69
N PRO A 315 5.20 -8.23 -11.11
CA PRO A 315 4.12 -9.19 -11.26
C PRO A 315 3.37 -9.28 -9.92
N SER A 316 2.04 -9.42 -10.01
CA SER A 316 1.16 -9.47 -8.84
C SER A 316 1.78 -10.32 -7.73
N TRP A 317 1.93 -9.77 -6.53
CA TRP A 317 2.62 -10.47 -5.44
C TRP A 317 1.94 -11.79 -5.04
N ILE A 318 0.66 -11.96 -5.44
CA ILE A 318 -0.02 -13.24 -5.59
C ILE A 318 -0.20 -13.47 -7.09
N GLN A 319 0.44 -14.48 -7.65
CA GLN A 319 0.36 -14.80 -9.07
C GLN A 319 -0.99 -15.46 -9.43
N GLU A 320 -1.33 -15.50 -10.72
CA GLU A 320 -2.55 -16.16 -11.20
C GLU A 320 -2.58 -17.68 -10.91
N ASP A 321 -1.42 -18.31 -10.75
CA ASP A 321 -1.27 -19.71 -10.34
C ASP A 321 -1.31 -19.91 -8.81
N GLY A 322 -1.42 -18.82 -8.06
CA GLY A 322 -1.50 -18.80 -6.60
C GLY A 322 -0.16 -18.77 -5.88
N THR A 323 0.97 -18.76 -6.60
CA THR A 323 2.32 -18.61 -6.00
C THR A 323 2.58 -17.19 -5.52
N PHE A 324 3.52 -17.02 -4.58
CA PHE A 324 3.81 -15.73 -3.97
C PHE A 324 5.13 -15.12 -4.45
N ALA A 325 5.06 -13.91 -5.01
CA ALA A 325 6.25 -13.13 -5.35
C ALA A 325 6.79 -12.43 -4.10
N MET A 326 7.56 -13.15 -3.28
CA MET A 326 8.08 -12.63 -2.01
C MET A 326 8.93 -11.36 -2.19
N ALA A 327 9.59 -11.19 -3.34
CA ALA A 327 10.36 -9.98 -3.68
C ALA A 327 9.57 -8.67 -3.48
N ALA A 328 8.23 -8.69 -3.57
CA ALA A 328 7.39 -7.52 -3.33
C ALA A 328 7.37 -7.05 -1.84
N LEU A 329 7.85 -7.89 -0.92
CA LEU A 329 7.83 -7.69 0.52
C LEU A 329 9.21 -7.41 1.12
N TRP A 330 10.27 -7.30 0.31
CA TRP A 330 11.59 -7.02 0.84
C TRP A 330 11.71 -5.62 1.45
N THR A 331 12.72 -5.44 2.27
CA THR A 331 13.16 -4.16 2.81
C THR A 331 14.58 -3.93 2.33
N LEU A 332 14.84 -2.73 1.80
CA LEU A 332 16.16 -2.33 1.34
C LEU A 332 17.19 -2.32 2.48
N PRO A 333 18.50 -2.37 2.17
CA PRO A 333 19.56 -2.23 3.17
C PRO A 333 19.38 -0.99 4.05
N GLY A 334 19.89 -1.04 5.28
CA GLY A 334 19.79 0.05 6.27
C GLY A 334 18.78 -0.19 7.40
N GLY A 335 18.16 -1.38 7.47
CA GLY A 335 17.33 -1.77 8.62
C GLY A 335 18.17 -2.30 9.78
N ASP A 336 17.49 -2.80 10.82
CA ASP A 336 18.13 -3.24 12.08
C ASP A 336 19.12 -4.40 11.90
N PHE A 337 18.82 -5.29 10.96
CA PHE A 337 19.55 -6.53 10.75
C PHE A 337 20.05 -6.73 9.31
N ASN A 338 20.02 -5.69 8.47
CA ASN A 338 20.41 -5.79 7.07
C ASN A 338 21.22 -4.56 6.61
N SER A 339 22.53 -4.56 6.85
CA SER A 339 23.42 -3.44 6.52
C SER A 339 23.58 -3.20 5.02
N GLU A 340 23.78 -4.28 4.25
CA GLU A 340 24.23 -4.26 2.85
C GLU A 340 23.34 -5.07 1.91
N SER A 341 22.43 -5.89 2.46
CA SER A 341 21.59 -6.79 1.69
C SER A 341 20.12 -6.52 1.96
N VAL A 342 19.25 -6.91 1.03
CA VAL A 342 17.81 -6.89 1.25
C VAL A 342 17.43 -7.92 2.33
N ALA A 343 16.38 -7.64 3.09
CA ALA A 343 15.86 -8.58 4.07
C ALA A 343 14.33 -8.57 4.10
N HIS A 344 13.75 -9.63 4.64
CA HIS A 344 12.31 -9.70 4.89
C HIS A 344 12.07 -9.62 6.39
N TYR A 345 11.52 -8.50 6.83
CA TYR A 345 11.12 -8.30 8.22
C TYR A 345 9.67 -8.71 8.44
N TRP A 346 9.50 -9.53 9.47
CA TRP A 346 8.21 -9.97 10.00
C TRP A 346 8.21 -9.85 11.52
N THR A 347 7.05 -9.81 12.15
CA THR A 347 6.92 -9.83 13.61
C THR A 347 5.91 -10.89 14.04
N PRO A 348 6.13 -11.62 15.15
CA PRO A 348 5.12 -12.51 15.70
C PRO A 348 4.01 -11.73 16.43
N GLU A 349 4.19 -10.44 16.72
CA GLU A 349 3.19 -9.61 17.40
C GLU A 349 2.33 -8.85 16.39
N LYS A 350 1.02 -9.15 16.38
CA LYS A 350 0.06 -8.45 15.52
C LYS A 350 0.08 -6.94 15.78
N GLU A 351 0.19 -6.53 17.05
CA GLU A 351 0.19 -5.13 17.49
C GLU A 351 1.37 -4.34 16.92
N THR A 352 2.55 -4.97 16.80
CA THR A 352 3.75 -4.37 16.20
C THR A 352 3.52 -4.06 14.72
N ALA A 353 2.98 -5.04 13.98
CA ALA A 353 2.65 -4.85 12.57
C ALA A 353 1.53 -3.81 12.37
N GLU A 354 0.55 -3.77 13.29
CA GLU A 354 -0.56 -2.82 13.25
C GLU A 354 -0.12 -1.37 13.45
N GLN A 355 0.89 -1.11 14.30
CA GLN A 355 1.48 0.23 14.41
C GLN A 355 2.11 0.68 13.08
N SER A 356 2.83 -0.22 12.41
CA SER A 356 3.45 0.06 11.10
C SER A 356 2.39 0.35 10.03
N ARG A 357 1.32 -0.47 9.98
CA ARG A 357 0.17 -0.26 9.08
C ARG A 357 -0.51 1.09 9.35
N SER A 358 -0.81 1.39 10.62
CA SER A 358 -1.48 2.63 11.02
C SER A 358 -0.68 3.87 10.64
N TRP A 359 0.65 3.80 10.75
CA TRP A 359 1.50 4.90 10.33
C TRP A 359 1.55 5.08 8.82
N ALA A 360 1.58 3.99 8.05
CA ALA A 360 1.44 4.05 6.60
C ALA A 360 0.10 4.72 6.21
N ALA A 361 -0.99 4.38 6.89
CA ALA A 361 -2.30 4.98 6.64
C ALA A 361 -2.30 6.48 6.95
N ARG A 362 -1.63 6.88 8.04
CA ARG A 362 -1.51 8.28 8.46
C ARG A 362 -0.82 9.16 7.43
N ARG A 363 0.27 8.67 6.84
CA ARG A 363 1.13 9.38 5.88
C ARG A 363 0.60 9.34 4.45
N SER A 364 -0.12 8.27 4.11
CA SER A 364 -0.65 8.03 2.75
C SER A 364 -2.18 7.94 2.78
N PRO A 365 -2.88 9.09 2.85
CA PRO A 365 -4.30 9.16 3.16
C PRO A 365 -5.26 8.60 2.10
N TYR A 366 -4.73 8.32 0.91
CA TYR A 366 -5.49 7.78 -0.23
C TYR A 366 -5.08 6.34 -0.57
N SER A 367 -4.06 5.80 0.11
CA SER A 367 -3.59 4.43 -0.10
C SER A 367 -4.38 3.50 0.80
N GLU A 368 -4.74 2.31 0.32
CA GLU A 368 -5.06 1.24 1.26
C GLU A 368 -3.82 0.84 2.04
N THR A 369 -4.06 0.29 3.21
CA THR A 369 -3.02 -0.33 4.02
C THR A 369 -3.36 -1.77 4.31
N TRP A 370 -2.33 -2.60 4.37
CA TRP A 370 -2.48 -4.03 4.55
C TRP A 370 -1.83 -4.45 5.85
N LEU A 371 -2.54 -5.28 6.61
CA LEU A 371 -1.95 -6.15 7.62
C LEU A 371 -1.88 -7.56 7.04
N ILE A 372 -0.69 -7.95 6.63
CA ILE A 372 -0.41 -9.24 6.02
C ILE A 372 -0.03 -10.19 7.15
N ARG A 373 -0.71 -11.33 7.24
CA ARG A 373 -0.38 -12.45 8.10
C ARG A 373 -0.04 -13.68 7.26
N ILE A 374 1.10 -14.29 7.54
CA ILE A 374 1.48 -15.60 7.03
C ILE A 374 1.52 -16.60 8.19
N LEU A 375 1.16 -17.85 7.92
CA LEU A 375 1.34 -18.96 8.85
C LEU A 375 2.45 -19.87 8.32
N VAL A 376 3.44 -20.13 9.16
CA VAL A 376 4.55 -21.05 8.86
C VAL A 376 4.49 -22.23 9.82
N SER A 377 4.83 -23.44 9.36
CA SER A 377 4.84 -24.59 10.26
C SER A 377 5.92 -24.44 11.33
N ASP A 378 5.65 -24.95 12.53
CA ASP A 378 6.66 -25.01 13.58
C ASP A 378 7.85 -25.85 13.10
N SER A 379 7.64 -26.92 12.33
CA SER A 379 8.73 -27.70 11.72
C SER A 379 9.65 -26.84 10.84
N PHE A 380 9.09 -26.00 9.99
CA PHE A 380 9.88 -25.05 9.20
C PHE A 380 10.66 -24.11 10.10
N VAL A 381 9.99 -23.50 11.09
CA VAL A 381 10.63 -22.61 12.06
C VAL A 381 11.76 -23.29 12.80
N HIS A 382 11.63 -24.56 13.21
CA HIS A 382 12.70 -25.32 13.88
C HIS A 382 13.83 -25.71 12.92
N SER A 383 13.57 -25.81 11.62
CA SER A 383 14.57 -26.11 10.59
C SER A 383 15.47 -24.92 10.23
N LEU A 384 15.10 -23.71 10.65
CA LEU A 384 15.89 -22.50 10.38
C LEU A 384 17.10 -22.41 11.31
N LYS A 385 18.24 -22.03 10.75
CA LYS A 385 19.41 -21.60 11.54
C LYS A 385 19.13 -20.21 12.10
N LYS A 386 18.93 -20.10 13.42
CA LYS A 386 18.53 -18.85 14.07
C LYS A 386 19.70 -18.20 14.78
N ALA A 387 19.78 -16.87 14.70
CA ALA A 387 20.49 -16.07 15.68
C ALA A 387 19.48 -15.23 16.48
N THR A 388 19.78 -15.01 17.75
CA THR A 388 19.01 -14.10 18.60
C THR A 388 19.85 -12.89 18.97
N LEU A 389 19.37 -11.69 18.68
CA LEU A 389 19.97 -10.43 19.08
C LEU A 389 18.93 -9.64 19.87
N TRP A 390 18.86 -9.92 21.17
CA TRP A 390 18.05 -9.14 22.10
C TRP A 390 18.82 -7.92 22.57
N TYR A 391 18.09 -6.90 23.05
CA TYR A 391 18.66 -5.67 23.60
C TYR A 391 19.79 -5.99 24.60
N SER A 392 21.01 -5.71 24.18
CA SER A 392 22.28 -6.08 24.80
C SER A 392 23.41 -5.26 24.15
N PRO A 393 24.63 -5.24 24.69
CA PRO A 393 25.76 -4.57 24.03
C PRO A 393 26.00 -5.04 22.59
N ASP A 394 25.85 -6.34 22.32
CA ASP A 394 26.02 -6.91 20.99
C ASP A 394 24.92 -6.47 20.02
N TRP A 395 23.66 -6.45 20.45
CA TRP A 395 22.56 -5.91 19.64
C TRP A 395 22.77 -4.43 19.32
N LYS A 396 23.18 -3.61 20.31
CA LYS A 396 23.44 -2.18 20.09
C LYS A 396 24.50 -1.98 19.02
N GLN A 397 25.61 -2.72 19.12
CA GLN A 397 26.68 -2.65 18.14
C GLN A 397 26.20 -3.11 16.75
N TYR A 398 25.49 -4.23 16.67
CA TYR A 398 25.03 -4.78 15.40
C TYR A 398 24.07 -3.84 14.68
N VAL A 399 23.01 -3.39 15.36
CA VAL A 399 22.00 -2.48 14.81
C VAL A 399 22.63 -1.15 14.38
N TRP A 400 23.52 -0.59 15.21
CA TRP A 400 24.20 0.66 14.88
C TRP A 400 25.00 0.55 13.58
N HIS A 401 25.71 -0.56 13.37
CA HIS A 401 26.41 -0.81 12.11
C HIS A 401 25.43 -0.93 10.95
N CYS A 402 24.36 -1.72 11.09
CA CYS A 402 23.37 -1.94 10.03
C CYS A 402 22.67 -0.65 9.61
N GLN A 403 22.11 0.12 10.54
CA GLN A 403 21.44 1.39 10.23
C GLN A 403 22.41 2.49 9.76
N SER A 404 23.70 2.36 10.04
CA SER A 404 24.73 3.26 9.51
C SER A 404 25.25 2.85 8.12
N HIS A 405 24.66 1.82 7.50
CA HIS A 405 25.17 1.20 6.26
C HIS A 405 26.65 0.80 6.37
N ARG A 406 27.04 0.32 7.54
CA ARG A 406 28.39 -0.20 7.80
C ARG A 406 28.31 -1.70 7.97
N ARG A 407 29.30 -2.40 7.42
CA ARG A 407 29.48 -3.82 7.72
C ARG A 407 29.58 -4.04 9.24
N PRO A 408 28.78 -4.96 9.81
CA PRO A 408 28.95 -5.37 11.21
C PRO A 408 30.36 -5.95 11.47
N PRO A 409 30.88 -5.83 12.70
CA PRO A 409 32.18 -6.39 13.06
C PRO A 409 32.28 -7.91 12.80
N PRO A 410 33.48 -8.44 12.45
CA PRO A 410 33.66 -9.85 12.09
C PRO A 410 33.22 -10.88 13.15
N LYS A 411 33.12 -10.50 14.43
CA LYS A 411 32.56 -11.38 15.47
C LYS A 411 31.10 -11.78 15.19
N PHE A 412 30.40 -10.97 14.39
CA PHE A 412 29.05 -11.27 13.91
C PHE A 412 29.05 -12.05 12.60
N ASP A 413 30.17 -12.11 11.86
CA ASP A 413 30.28 -12.85 10.60
C ASP A 413 30.18 -14.36 10.84
N SER A 414 30.79 -14.88 11.91
CA SER A 414 30.74 -16.31 12.26
C SER A 414 29.34 -16.80 12.67
N GLY A 415 28.43 -15.86 12.97
CA GLY A 415 27.00 -16.13 13.15
C GLY A 415 26.18 -15.80 11.90
N ALA A 416 26.42 -14.66 11.25
CA ALA A 416 25.61 -14.19 10.13
C ALA A 416 25.83 -15.00 8.83
N ALA A 417 27.05 -15.53 8.62
CA ALA A 417 27.35 -16.42 7.50
C ALA A 417 26.66 -17.78 7.71
N GLY A 418 25.43 -17.89 7.20
CA GLY A 418 24.61 -19.09 7.28
C GLY A 418 23.51 -19.07 8.35
N VAL A 419 23.19 -17.92 8.94
CA VAL A 419 21.95 -17.76 9.73
C VAL A 419 20.79 -17.45 8.79
N ASP A 420 19.77 -18.31 8.79
CA ASP A 420 18.58 -18.13 7.96
C ASP A 420 17.74 -16.95 8.45
N VAL A 421 17.63 -16.78 9.77
CA VAL A 421 16.79 -15.74 10.40
C VAL A 421 17.43 -15.15 11.65
N ILE A 422 17.43 -13.84 11.76
CA ILE A 422 17.80 -13.11 12.98
C ILE A 422 16.52 -12.70 13.71
N GLN A 423 16.36 -13.17 14.94
CA GLN A 423 15.30 -12.75 15.85
C GLN A 423 15.85 -11.68 16.79
N GLY A 424 15.19 -10.56 16.94
CA GLY A 424 15.68 -9.51 17.82
C GLY A 424 14.65 -8.44 18.12
N HIS A 425 15.02 -7.52 19.01
CA HIS A 425 14.17 -6.37 19.27
C HIS A 425 14.25 -5.36 18.12
N ILE A 426 13.15 -4.64 17.90
CA ILE A 426 13.08 -3.55 16.92
C ILE A 426 13.70 -2.30 17.52
N CYS A 427 14.67 -1.72 16.81
CA CYS A 427 15.31 -0.49 17.23
C CYS A 427 14.53 0.72 16.75
N THR A 428 14.31 1.66 17.65
CA THR A 428 13.76 2.98 17.38
C THR A 428 14.81 4.02 17.71
N GLY A 429 14.96 5.04 16.87
CA GLY A 429 15.78 6.19 17.22
C GLY A 429 15.02 7.19 18.10
N ASN A 430 14.36 6.75 19.19
CA ASN A 430 13.42 7.51 20.05
C ASN A 430 13.51 9.06 20.06
N THR A 431 14.73 9.62 20.09
CA THR A 431 15.00 11.06 20.01
C THR A 431 15.79 11.51 18.77
N ALA A 432 16.54 10.61 18.13
CA ALA A 432 17.31 10.86 16.92
C ALA A 432 17.55 9.53 16.16
N PRO A 433 17.64 9.55 14.82
CA PRO A 433 18.00 8.37 14.05
C PRO A 433 19.33 7.75 14.50
N ILE A 434 19.43 6.42 14.55
CA ILE A 434 20.59 5.72 15.12
C ILE A 434 21.89 6.05 14.37
N ASN A 435 21.81 6.29 13.06
CA ASN A 435 22.97 6.69 12.25
C ASN A 435 23.57 8.05 12.64
N THR A 436 22.89 8.85 13.47
CA THR A 436 23.42 10.11 14.02
C THR A 436 24.11 9.92 15.37
N ILE A 437 23.93 8.77 16.01
CA ILE A 437 24.57 8.45 17.29
C ILE A 437 26.06 8.15 17.02
N PRO A 438 27.01 8.89 17.62
CA PRO A 438 28.44 8.69 17.33
C PRO A 438 28.97 7.30 17.73
N GLU A 439 28.38 6.71 18.77
CA GLU A 439 28.82 5.44 19.33
C GLU A 439 27.63 4.59 19.79
N HIS A 440 27.59 3.34 19.35
CA HIS A 440 26.57 2.35 19.71
C HIS A 440 26.31 2.21 21.23
N ALA A 441 27.29 2.49 22.09
CA ALA A 441 27.13 2.45 23.55
C ALA A 441 26.06 3.42 24.08
N GLN A 442 25.78 4.49 23.33
CA GLN A 442 24.77 5.51 23.67
C GLN A 442 23.34 5.08 23.34
N ILE A 443 23.14 3.98 22.60
CA ILE A 443 21.81 3.41 22.36
C ILE A 443 21.30 2.89 23.69
N THR A 444 20.14 3.36 24.15
CA THR A 444 19.53 2.97 25.43
C THR A 444 18.34 2.04 25.21
N GLU A 445 17.69 1.63 26.30
CA GLU A 445 16.49 0.79 26.21
C GLU A 445 15.28 1.56 25.66
N GLU A 446 15.30 2.90 25.76
CA GLU A 446 14.30 3.76 25.16
C GLU A 446 14.35 3.71 23.63
N ASN A 447 15.49 3.31 23.05
CA ASN A 447 15.65 3.04 21.62
C ASN A 447 15.13 1.66 21.20
N VAL A 448 14.31 1.00 22.03
CA VAL A 448 13.65 -0.26 21.68
C VAL A 448 12.16 0.01 21.55
N LEU A 449 11.57 -0.38 20.41
CA LEU A 449 10.13 -0.22 20.18
C LEU A 449 9.35 -0.95 21.27
N GLN A 450 8.40 -0.26 21.88
CA GLN A 450 7.50 -0.81 22.88
C GLN A 450 6.09 -0.96 22.29
N VAL A 451 5.48 -2.11 22.51
CA VAL A 451 4.11 -2.41 22.09
C VAL A 451 3.26 -2.83 23.29
N PRO A 452 1.98 -2.46 23.34
CA PRO A 452 1.09 -2.83 24.43
C PRO A 452 0.87 -4.35 24.45
N VAL A 453 0.86 -4.95 25.65
CA VAL A 453 0.63 -6.40 25.84
C VAL A 453 -0.77 -6.66 26.37
N GLY A 454 -1.51 -7.50 25.64
CA GLY A 454 -2.81 -8.03 26.06
C GLY A 454 -3.99 -7.09 25.81
N ASN A 455 -5.16 -7.48 26.32
CA ASN A 455 -6.42 -6.78 26.02
C ASN A 455 -6.33 -5.28 26.35
N LYS A 456 -6.86 -4.46 25.43
CA LYS A 456 -6.87 -2.98 25.42
C LYS A 456 -7.20 -2.29 26.77
N LYS A 457 -7.86 -2.99 27.70
CA LYS A 457 -8.21 -2.50 29.04
C LYS A 457 -7.02 -2.37 29.99
N ASN A 458 -5.89 -3.03 29.74
CA ASN A 458 -4.70 -3.01 30.60
C ASN A 458 -3.49 -2.35 29.92
N LYS A 459 -3.61 -1.07 29.51
CA LYS A 459 -2.54 -0.27 28.87
C LYS A 459 -1.24 -0.12 29.69
N LYS A 460 -1.14 -0.70 30.90
CA LYS A 460 0.03 -0.56 31.79
C LYS A 460 1.19 -1.50 31.47
N LYS A 461 0.97 -2.58 30.71
CA LYS A 461 2.06 -3.51 30.34
C LYS A 461 2.49 -3.22 28.91
N GLN A 462 3.72 -2.77 28.76
CA GLN A 462 4.41 -2.71 27.47
C GLN A 462 5.43 -3.86 27.41
N GLN A 463 5.65 -4.39 26.22
CA GLN A 463 6.77 -5.28 25.92
C GLN A 463 7.60 -4.70 24.78
N LYS A 464 8.87 -5.12 24.74
CA LYS A 464 9.75 -4.85 23.61
C LYS A 464 9.23 -5.59 22.39
N ALA A 465 8.96 -4.87 21.33
CA ALA A 465 8.57 -5.45 20.06
C ALA A 465 9.72 -6.31 19.51
N THR A 466 9.37 -7.43 18.88
CA THR A 466 10.32 -8.32 18.24
C THR A 466 10.09 -8.37 16.73
N GLN A 467 11.17 -8.67 16.00
CA GLN A 467 11.13 -8.92 14.58
C GLN A 467 12.01 -10.11 14.22
N TRP A 468 11.67 -10.73 13.09
CA TRP A 468 12.34 -11.84 12.46
C TRP A 468 12.80 -11.33 11.09
N ALA A 469 14.11 -11.18 10.94
CA ALA A 469 14.73 -10.75 9.70
C ALA A 469 15.30 -11.95 8.95
N PHE A 470 14.70 -12.28 7.82
CA PHE A 470 15.25 -13.24 6.87
C PHE A 470 16.22 -12.51 5.96
N VAL A 471 17.52 -12.75 6.17
CA VAL A 471 18.61 -11.91 5.63
C VAL A 471 19.34 -12.52 4.42
N HIS A 472 19.09 -13.80 4.13
CA HIS A 472 19.66 -14.49 2.96
C HIS A 472 18.59 -14.90 1.97
N TRP A 473 18.94 -14.86 0.69
CA TRP A 473 18.05 -15.25 -0.40
C TRP A 473 17.56 -16.70 -0.26
N ASP A 474 18.43 -17.64 0.15
CA ASP A 474 18.06 -19.04 0.34
C ASP A 474 17.00 -19.22 1.45
N ALA A 475 17.07 -18.43 2.51
CA ALA A 475 16.10 -18.47 3.60
C ALA A 475 14.75 -17.87 3.18
N ILE A 476 14.79 -16.79 2.38
CA ILE A 476 13.59 -16.17 1.79
C ILE A 476 12.92 -17.15 0.83
N LYS A 477 13.69 -17.82 -0.02
CA LYS A 477 13.18 -18.83 -0.96
C LYS A 477 12.56 -20.02 -0.22
N ARG A 478 13.20 -20.52 0.84
CA ARG A 478 12.61 -21.59 1.67
C ARG A 478 11.32 -21.13 2.37
N LEU A 479 11.22 -19.86 2.77
CA LEU A 479 9.99 -19.29 3.32
C LEU A 479 8.88 -19.22 2.26
N GLU A 480 9.21 -18.83 1.03
CA GLU A 480 8.29 -18.85 -0.12
C GLU A 480 7.79 -20.28 -0.39
N GLU A 481 8.72 -21.25 -0.49
CA GLU A 481 8.41 -22.67 -0.69
C GLU A 481 7.53 -23.24 0.43
N GLU A 482 7.75 -22.84 1.68
CA GLU A 482 6.91 -23.24 2.82
C GLU A 482 5.48 -22.70 2.69
N ILE A 483 5.33 -21.43 2.29
CA ILE A 483 4.01 -20.80 2.10
C ILE A 483 3.26 -21.49 0.95
N ASP A 484 3.95 -21.73 -0.18
CA ASP A 484 3.39 -22.39 -1.35
C ASP A 484 2.98 -23.84 -1.04
N ALA A 485 3.84 -24.59 -0.34
CA ALA A 485 3.58 -26.00 0.03
C ALA A 485 2.34 -26.17 0.92
N LEU A 486 1.98 -25.12 1.68
CA LEU A 486 0.78 -25.12 2.53
C LEU A 486 -0.51 -24.77 1.75
N GLY A 487 -0.44 -24.57 0.43
CA GLY A 487 -1.59 -24.38 -0.45
C GLY A 487 -2.34 -23.06 -0.21
N GLY A 488 -1.61 -22.02 0.21
CA GLY A 488 -2.07 -20.63 0.37
C GLY A 488 -3.22 -20.37 1.37
N ARG A 489 -3.87 -21.39 1.96
CA ARG A 489 -4.83 -21.23 3.08
C ARG A 489 -4.23 -20.63 4.37
N ARG A 490 -3.03 -20.07 4.28
CA ARG A 490 -2.15 -19.61 5.34
C ARG A 490 -1.76 -18.15 5.17
N ILE A 491 -2.14 -17.51 4.06
CA ILE A 491 -2.05 -16.06 3.91
C ILE A 491 -3.41 -15.43 4.19
N HIS A 492 -3.38 -14.45 5.07
CA HIS A 492 -4.53 -13.65 5.42
C HIS A 492 -4.14 -12.17 5.34
N ILE A 493 -4.91 -11.39 4.61
CA ILE A 493 -4.67 -9.96 4.42
C ILE A 493 -5.88 -9.20 4.93
N ASP A 494 -5.68 -8.41 5.96
CA ASP A 494 -6.66 -7.39 6.33
C ASP A 494 -6.34 -6.13 5.51
N ILE A 495 -7.28 -5.72 4.66
CA ILE A 495 -7.22 -4.47 3.92
C ILE A 495 -7.98 -3.43 4.72
N THR A 496 -7.33 -2.34 5.08
CA THR A 496 -7.96 -1.22 5.78
C THR A 496 -7.93 0.02 4.90
N ALA A 497 -9.09 0.68 4.78
CA ALA A 497 -9.18 1.99 4.14
C ALA A 497 -8.33 3.02 4.87
N SER A 498 -7.77 4.00 4.16
CA SER A 498 -7.15 5.13 4.84
C SER A 498 -8.22 6.10 5.36
N THR A 499 -8.21 6.32 6.67
CA THR A 499 -9.30 6.90 7.44
C THR A 499 -9.33 8.43 7.45
N LYS A 500 -8.86 9.13 6.40
CA LYS A 500 -8.94 10.61 6.38
C LYS A 500 -10.39 11.16 6.43
N ALA A 501 -11.43 10.32 6.43
CA ALA A 501 -12.80 10.73 6.75
C ALA A 501 -13.20 10.59 8.24
N CYS A 502 -12.48 9.83 9.08
CA CYS A 502 -12.90 9.58 10.46
C CYS A 502 -12.05 10.37 11.45
N HIS A 503 -12.39 11.65 11.64
CA HIS A 503 -11.96 12.45 12.80
C HIS A 503 -12.48 11.86 14.12
N SER A 504 -12.04 10.66 14.53
CA SER A 504 -12.36 10.13 15.87
C SER A 504 -11.65 8.81 16.26
N TRP A 505 -10.41 8.56 15.85
CA TRP A 505 -9.65 7.45 16.48
C TRP A 505 -9.41 7.64 17.99
N GLN A 506 -9.68 8.83 18.54
CA GLN A 506 -9.64 9.11 19.98
C GLN A 506 -10.98 8.88 20.75
N GLN A 507 -12.09 8.54 20.09
CA GLN A 507 -13.38 8.31 20.80
C GLN A 507 -13.82 6.85 20.88
N SER A 508 -13.09 5.92 20.24
CA SER A 508 -13.34 4.48 20.28
C SER A 508 -12.14 3.64 20.79
N LEU A 509 -11.16 4.29 21.43
CA LEU A 509 -9.97 3.69 22.10
C LEU A 509 -9.84 4.11 23.57
#